data_AF-A0A935J203-F1
#
_entry.id   AF-A0A935J203-F1
#
_cell.length_a   1.000
_cell.length_b   1.000
_cell.length_c   1.000
_cell.angle_alpha   90.00
_cell.angle_beta   90.00
_cell.angle_gamma   90.00
#
_symmetry.space_group_name_H-M   'P 1'
#
loop_
_entity.id
_entity.type
_entity.pdbx_description
1 polymer ?
#
loop_
_entity_poly.entity_id
_entity_poly.type
_entity_poly.pdbx_seq_one_letter_code
_entity_poly.pdbx_strand_id
1 'polypeptide(L)'
;MTTIYNVNTGGGDFTGRDKNIKAENGGIAIGGDLSGNLISGNYNKINSAEIAPELKDTLLQLGEAVDAMIQKLPAEQAAEVAEDFGKLADEAVKPKPNQKWYSVSIEGLIKAAENLDKLGTPVISLSRKVLSLLTGGANKHAR
;
A
#
# COMPACT_ATOMS: atom_id res chain seq x y z
N MET A 1 -23.14 28.16 -15.71
CA MET A 1 -22.96 27.07 -16.69
C MET A 1 -21.47 26.84 -16.83
N THR A 2 -20.95 25.72 -16.33
CA THR A 2 -19.53 25.38 -16.45
C THR A 2 -19.38 24.27 -17.48
N THR A 3 -18.77 24.60 -18.62
CA THR A 3 -18.50 23.65 -19.69
C THR A 3 -17.23 22.87 -19.35
N ILE A 4 -17.35 21.55 -19.23
CA ILE A 4 -16.22 20.64 -19.05
C ILE A 4 -15.67 20.30 -20.44
N TYR A 5 -14.37 20.51 -20.65
CA TYR A 5 -13.69 20.13 -21.89
C TYR A 5 -13.19 18.69 -21.81
N ASN A 6 -13.42 17.95 -22.88
CA ASN A 6 -12.99 16.57 -23.06
C ASN A 6 -11.45 16.53 -23.14
N VAL A 7 -10.79 15.80 -22.24
CA VAL A 7 -9.32 15.62 -22.26
C VAL A 7 -8.97 14.29 -22.89
N ASN A 8 -8.30 14.37 -24.04
CA ASN A 8 -7.73 13.24 -24.74
C ASN A 8 -6.33 12.96 -24.17
N THR A 9 -6.17 11.90 -23.38
CA THR A 9 -4.86 11.50 -22.84
C THR A 9 -4.14 10.63 -23.87
N GLY A 10 -3.57 11.29 -24.88
CA GLY A 10 -2.53 10.69 -25.72
C GLY A 10 -1.33 10.33 -24.85
N GLY A 11 -0.81 9.11 -25.01
CA GLY A 11 0.31 8.58 -24.25
C GLY A 11 1.51 9.54 -24.26
N GLY A 12 1.88 10.01 -23.08
CA GLY A 12 3.00 10.91 -22.85
C GLY A 12 3.61 10.62 -21.48
N ASP A 13 4.92 10.47 -21.45
CA ASP A 13 5.69 10.08 -20.27
C ASP A 13 5.82 11.23 -19.25
N PHE A 14 5.84 10.92 -17.95
CA PHE A 14 5.78 11.88 -16.84
C PHE A 14 7.11 12.58 -16.53
N THR A 15 7.82 13.08 -17.55
CA THR A 15 9.11 13.76 -17.37
C THR A 15 8.96 15.27 -17.53
N GLY A 16 8.51 15.93 -16.46
CA GLY A 16 8.42 17.39 -16.38
C GLY A 16 7.85 17.84 -15.03
N ARG A 17 8.56 18.71 -14.32
CA ARG A 17 8.16 19.26 -13.00
C ARG A 17 6.98 20.25 -13.08
N ASP A 18 6.17 20.19 -14.13
CA ASP A 18 5.09 21.14 -14.46
C ASP A 18 3.68 20.63 -14.13
N LYS A 19 3.53 19.38 -13.68
CA LYS A 19 2.23 18.83 -13.25
C LYS A 19 2.01 19.00 -11.74
N ASN A 20 1.21 20.00 -11.36
CA ASN A 20 0.75 20.15 -9.97
C ASN A 20 -0.39 19.16 -9.70
N ILE A 21 -0.09 18.04 -9.03
CA ILE A 21 -1.09 17.09 -8.58
C ILE A 21 -1.71 17.62 -7.28
N LYS A 22 -2.92 18.16 -7.35
CA LYS A 22 -3.72 18.46 -6.17
C LYS A 22 -4.48 17.20 -5.76
N ALA A 23 -3.97 16.51 -4.74
CA ALA A 23 -4.74 15.49 -4.03
C ALA A 23 -5.71 16.20 -3.07
N GLU A 24 -6.98 16.28 -3.44
CA GLU A 24 -8.05 16.59 -2.50
C GLU A 24 -8.72 15.26 -2.07
N ASN A 25 -9.08 15.18 -0.79
CA ASN A 25 -9.69 14.03 -0.10
C ASN A 25 -10.35 12.98 -1.02
N GLY A 26 -9.62 11.92 -1.37
CA GLY A 26 -10.16 10.76 -2.07
C GLY A 26 -9.48 10.45 -3.41
N GLY A 27 -8.24 9.94 -3.34
CA GLY A 27 -7.62 9.10 -4.38
C GLY A 27 -7.29 9.75 -5.72
N ILE A 28 -6.02 9.69 -6.13
CA ILE A 28 -5.62 9.99 -7.50
C ILE A 28 -5.72 8.69 -8.31
N ALA A 29 -6.71 8.59 -9.20
CA ALA A 29 -6.77 7.51 -10.18
C ALA A 29 -5.86 7.85 -11.36
N ILE A 30 -4.67 7.24 -11.41
CA ILE A 30 -3.74 7.37 -12.55
C ILE A 30 -3.83 6.06 -13.35
N GLY A 31 -4.20 6.11 -14.62
CA GLY A 31 -4.17 4.94 -15.51
C GLY A 31 -2.77 4.76 -16.09
N GLY A 32 -2.00 3.78 -15.62
CA GLY A 32 -0.65 3.45 -16.07
C GLY A 32 0.00 2.40 -15.17
N ASP A 33 1.21 1.93 -15.51
CA ASP A 33 2.03 1.05 -14.65
C ASP A 33 2.42 1.81 -13.36
N LEU A 34 1.51 1.80 -12.40
CA LEU A 34 1.61 2.52 -11.13
C LEU A 34 2.25 1.68 -10.03
N SER A 35 2.43 0.39 -10.27
CA SER A 35 2.93 -0.59 -9.32
C SER A 35 4.17 -0.08 -8.59
N GLY A 36 5.17 0.42 -9.35
CA GLY A 36 6.40 0.97 -8.78
C GLY A 36 6.21 2.33 -8.06
N ASN A 37 5.33 3.20 -8.58
CA ASN A 37 5.17 4.56 -8.05
C ASN A 37 4.33 4.62 -6.76
N LEU A 38 3.23 3.85 -6.68
CA LEU A 38 2.40 3.76 -5.47
C LEU A 38 3.19 3.18 -4.30
N ILE A 39 3.94 2.11 -4.57
CA ILE A 39 4.78 1.46 -3.58
C ILE A 39 5.91 2.40 -3.12
N SER A 40 6.58 3.11 -4.04
CA SER A 40 7.62 4.09 -3.70
C SER A 40 7.13 5.21 -2.76
N GLY A 41 5.90 5.69 -2.94
CA GLY A 41 5.28 6.69 -2.06
C GLY A 41 5.04 6.15 -0.65
N ASN A 42 4.61 4.90 -0.54
CA ASN A 42 4.39 4.24 0.75
C ASN A 42 5.70 4.00 1.50
N TYR A 43 6.78 3.62 0.82
CA TYR A 43 8.11 3.48 1.44
C TYR A 43 8.58 4.75 2.14
N ASN A 44 8.47 5.90 1.46
CA ASN A 44 8.87 7.18 2.05
C ASN A 44 8.03 7.52 3.28
N LYS A 45 6.71 7.29 3.21
CA LYS A 45 5.78 7.48 4.31
C LYS A 45 6.15 6.62 5.52
N ILE A 46 6.32 5.30 5.32
CA ILE A 46 6.69 4.35 6.38
C ILE A 46 8.05 4.72 7.00
N ASN A 47 9.05 5.06 6.18
CA ASN A 47 10.38 5.46 6.65
C ASN A 47 10.34 6.71 7.53
N SER A 48 9.55 7.72 7.14
CA SER A 48 9.40 8.98 7.87
C SER A 48 8.47 8.89 9.10
N ALA A 49 7.67 7.83 9.22
CA ALA A 49 6.70 7.71 10.30
C ALA A 49 7.34 7.45 11.68
N GLU A 50 6.77 8.08 12.71
CA GLU A 50 7.12 7.84 14.12
C GLU A 50 6.33 6.66 14.68
N ILE A 51 6.66 5.46 14.21
CA ILE A 51 6.08 4.19 14.66
C ILE A 51 7.15 3.26 15.24
N ALA A 52 6.73 2.18 15.89
CA ALA A 52 7.65 1.19 16.45
C ALA A 52 8.63 0.68 15.37
N PRO A 53 9.95 0.57 15.66
CA PRO A 53 10.94 0.14 14.68
C PRO A 53 10.64 -1.20 14.03
N GLU A 54 10.11 -2.16 14.80
CA GLU A 54 9.73 -3.47 14.29
C GLU A 54 8.54 -3.41 13.32
N LEU A 55 7.55 -2.56 13.60
CA LEU A 55 6.41 -2.34 12.70
C LEU A 55 6.87 -1.68 11.41
N LYS A 56 7.76 -0.69 11.51
CA LYS A 56 8.37 -0.02 10.35
C LYS A 56 9.09 -1.02 9.45
N ASP A 57 10.03 -1.78 10.01
CA ASP A 57 10.80 -2.79 9.27
C ASP A 57 9.89 -3.84 8.61
N THR A 58 8.87 -4.32 9.36
CA THR A 58 7.91 -5.29 8.82
C THR A 58 7.07 -4.71 7.68
N LEU A 59 6.66 -3.44 7.74
CA LEU A 59 5.92 -2.77 6.66
C LEU A 59 6.78 -2.56 5.40
N LEU A 60 8.08 -2.25 5.57
CA LEU A 60 9.01 -2.10 4.45
C LEU A 60 9.22 -3.44 3.73
N GLN A 61 9.48 -4.52 4.50
CA GLN A 61 9.60 -5.87 3.96
C GLN A 61 8.31 -6.33 3.29
N LEU A 62 7.15 -5.98 3.86
CA LEU A 62 5.86 -6.28 3.24
C LEU A 62 5.71 -5.56 1.91
N GLY A 63 6.13 -4.29 1.81
CA GLY A 63 6.17 -3.56 0.56
C GLY A 63 7.02 -4.26 -0.51
N GLU A 64 8.19 -4.80 -0.13
CA GLU A 64 9.08 -5.48 -1.08
C GLU A 64 8.46 -6.78 -1.58
N ALA A 65 7.86 -7.54 -0.66
CA ALA A 65 7.14 -8.77 -1.00
C ALA A 65 5.92 -8.49 -1.89
N VAL A 66 5.18 -7.41 -1.61
CA VAL A 66 4.04 -6.99 -2.43
C VAL A 66 4.49 -6.55 -3.82
N ASP A 67 5.59 -5.81 -3.95
CA ASP A 67 6.14 -5.43 -5.26
C ASP A 67 6.54 -6.67 -6.07
N ALA A 68 7.20 -7.65 -5.45
CA ALA A 68 7.49 -8.92 -6.11
C ALA A 68 6.21 -9.70 -6.51
N MET A 69 5.16 -9.59 -5.71
CA MET A 69 3.87 -10.25 -5.91
C MET A 69 3.10 -9.66 -7.10
N ILE A 70 2.97 -8.33 -7.16
CA ILE A 70 2.19 -7.66 -8.22
C ILE A 70 2.81 -7.83 -9.60
N GLN A 71 4.12 -8.05 -9.70
CA GLN A 71 4.81 -8.40 -10.97
C GLN A 71 4.36 -9.75 -11.56
N LYS A 72 3.65 -10.57 -10.78
CA LYS A 72 3.11 -11.88 -11.20
C LYS A 72 1.60 -11.91 -11.31
N LEU A 73 0.93 -10.85 -10.86
CA LEU A 73 -0.52 -10.75 -10.91
C LEU A 73 -0.97 -10.10 -12.22
N PRO A 74 -2.18 -10.43 -12.71
CA PRO A 74 -2.80 -9.65 -13.77
C PRO A 74 -3.01 -8.21 -13.29
N ALA A 75 -2.97 -7.25 -14.22
CA ALA A 75 -2.96 -5.81 -13.92
C ALA A 75 -4.09 -5.35 -12.97
N GLU A 76 -5.28 -5.94 -13.10
CA GLU A 76 -6.43 -5.64 -12.23
C GLU A 76 -6.17 -6.07 -10.77
N GLN A 77 -5.70 -7.29 -10.54
CA GLN A 77 -5.36 -7.79 -9.20
C GLN A 77 -4.11 -7.09 -8.64
N ALA A 78 -3.14 -6.76 -9.49
CA ALA A 78 -1.97 -5.98 -9.12
C ALA A 78 -2.36 -4.59 -8.57
N ALA A 79 -3.31 -3.92 -9.21
CA ALA A 79 -3.81 -2.63 -8.77
C ALA A 79 -4.56 -2.72 -7.43
N GLU A 80 -5.43 -3.72 -7.26
CA GLU A 80 -6.14 -3.96 -6.00
C GLU A 80 -5.17 -4.22 -4.83
N VAL A 81 -4.15 -5.05 -5.07
CA VAL A 81 -3.11 -5.36 -4.08
C VAL A 81 -2.28 -4.13 -3.71
N ALA A 82 -1.88 -3.33 -4.69
CA ALA A 82 -1.15 -2.10 -4.44
C ALA A 82 -1.98 -1.09 -3.63
N GLU A 83 -3.29 -1.02 -3.91
CA GLU A 83 -4.23 -0.19 -3.16
C GLU A 83 -4.39 -0.68 -1.72
N ASP A 84 -4.55 -1.99 -1.51
CA ASP A 84 -4.64 -2.58 -0.17
C ASP A 84 -3.38 -2.34 0.65
N PHE A 85 -2.19 -2.52 0.05
CA PHE A 85 -0.94 -2.17 0.72
C PHE A 85 -0.87 -0.67 1.06
N GLY A 86 -1.31 0.20 0.17
CA GLY A 86 -1.38 1.64 0.43
C GLY A 86 -2.28 2.00 1.61
N LYS A 87 -3.49 1.45 1.65
CA LYS A 87 -4.43 1.62 2.76
C LYS A 87 -3.87 1.09 4.07
N LEU A 88 -3.21 -0.07 4.04
CA LEU A 88 -2.54 -0.63 5.21
C LEU A 88 -1.43 0.30 5.70
N ALA A 89 -0.54 0.76 4.82
CA ALA A 89 0.54 1.68 5.17
C ALA A 89 -0.02 2.98 5.76
N ASP A 90 -1.06 3.55 5.15
CA ASP A 90 -1.75 4.75 5.64
C ASP A 90 -2.35 4.57 7.03
N GLU A 91 -3.01 3.44 7.27
CA GLU A 91 -3.62 3.17 8.57
C GLU A 91 -2.58 2.85 9.64
N ALA A 92 -1.53 2.10 9.29
CA ALA A 92 -0.51 1.64 10.21
C ALA A 92 0.41 2.76 10.74
N VAL A 93 0.59 3.84 9.97
CA VAL A 93 1.39 5.01 10.39
C VAL A 93 0.58 6.04 11.19
N LYS A 94 -0.73 5.86 11.32
CA LYS A 94 -1.55 6.79 12.12
C LYS A 94 -1.22 6.67 13.61
N PRO A 95 -1.35 7.76 14.38
CA PRO A 95 -1.21 7.70 15.84
C PRO A 95 -2.21 6.75 16.51
N LYS A 96 -3.37 6.54 15.90
CA LYS A 96 -4.42 5.62 16.34
C LYS A 96 -4.94 4.83 15.13
N PRO A 97 -4.29 3.73 14.74
CA PRO A 97 -4.74 2.88 13.65
C PRO A 97 -6.12 2.29 13.95
N ASN A 98 -7.00 2.32 12.96
CA ASN A 98 -8.33 1.74 13.04
C ASN A 98 -8.28 0.28 12.58
N GLN A 99 -8.56 -0.62 13.53
CA GLN A 99 -8.54 -2.06 13.31
C GLN A 99 -9.36 -2.54 12.13
N LYS A 100 -10.54 -1.96 11.93
CA LYS A 100 -11.41 -2.38 10.82
C LYS A 100 -10.74 -2.16 9.47
N TRP A 101 -10.07 -1.03 9.29
CA TRP A 101 -9.49 -0.65 7.99
C TRP A 101 -8.23 -1.43 7.68
N TYR A 102 -7.28 -1.52 8.62
CA TYR A 102 -6.07 -2.30 8.35
C TYR A 102 -6.34 -3.80 8.23
N SER A 103 -7.36 -4.33 8.92
CA SER A 103 -7.70 -5.77 8.84
C SER A 103 -8.23 -6.14 7.46
N VAL A 104 -9.10 -5.31 6.87
CA VAL A 104 -9.62 -5.53 5.51
C VAL A 104 -8.49 -5.53 4.48
N SER A 105 -7.58 -4.56 4.56
CA SER A 105 -6.42 -4.50 3.67
C SER A 105 -5.48 -5.70 3.85
N ILE A 106 -5.22 -6.13 5.08
CA ILE A 106 -4.42 -7.32 5.37
C ILE A 106 -5.07 -8.59 4.81
N GLU A 107 -6.39 -8.73 4.93
CA GLU A 107 -7.11 -9.86 4.35
C GLU A 107 -7.04 -9.87 2.81
N GLY A 108 -7.14 -8.71 2.16
CA GLY A 108 -6.97 -8.57 0.72
C GLY A 108 -5.58 -9.03 0.24
N LEU A 109 -4.53 -8.54 0.91
CA LEU A 109 -3.14 -8.96 0.65
C LEU A 109 -2.94 -10.47 0.83
N ILE A 110 -3.51 -11.06 1.88
CA ILE A 110 -3.42 -12.51 2.14
C ILE A 110 -4.13 -13.29 1.02
N LYS A 111 -5.36 -12.91 0.66
CA LYS A 111 -6.12 -13.61 -0.39
C LYS A 111 -5.43 -13.54 -1.76
N ALA A 112 -4.86 -12.39 -2.10
CA ALA A 112 -4.09 -12.25 -3.33
C ALA A 112 -2.85 -13.15 -3.33
N ALA A 113 -2.17 -13.23 -2.18
CA ALA A 113 -0.99 -14.05 -1.99
C ALA A 113 -1.29 -15.56 -1.96
N GLU A 114 -2.46 -15.99 -1.49
CA GLU A 114 -2.86 -17.41 -1.46
C GLU A 114 -2.89 -18.04 -2.86
N ASN A 115 -3.17 -17.24 -3.90
CA ASN A 115 -3.17 -17.69 -5.28
C ASN A 115 -1.76 -17.79 -5.89
N LEU A 116 -0.72 -17.44 -5.14
CA LEU A 116 0.66 -17.38 -5.60
C LEU A 116 1.57 -18.25 -4.75
N ASP A 117 1.92 -19.44 -5.25
CA ASP A 117 2.74 -20.50 -4.60
C ASP A 117 3.77 -20.02 -3.53
N LYS A 118 5.07 -20.06 -3.86
CA LYS A 118 6.15 -19.65 -2.92
C LYS A 118 6.27 -18.13 -2.81
N LEU A 119 5.74 -17.40 -3.79
CA LEU A 119 5.84 -15.94 -3.87
C LEU A 119 4.85 -15.23 -2.94
N GLY A 120 3.72 -15.85 -2.62
CA GLY A 120 2.76 -15.32 -1.65
C GLY A 120 3.14 -15.57 -0.20
N THR A 121 4.01 -16.55 0.08
CA THR A 121 4.39 -16.92 1.45
C THR A 121 4.96 -15.73 2.25
N PRO A 122 5.87 -14.90 1.72
CA PRO A 122 6.38 -13.73 2.42
C PRO A 122 5.26 -12.70 2.70
N VAL A 123 4.38 -12.44 1.72
CA VAL A 123 3.27 -11.50 1.86
C VAL A 123 2.30 -11.94 2.97
N ILE A 124 1.93 -13.22 3.01
CA ILE A 124 1.04 -13.77 4.04
C ILE A 124 1.68 -13.66 5.42
N SER A 125 2.95 -14.07 5.55
CA SER A 125 3.68 -14.07 6.82
C SER A 125 3.84 -12.65 7.38
N LEU A 126 4.28 -11.72 6.53
CA LEU A 126 4.50 -10.32 6.91
C LEU A 126 3.18 -9.62 7.21
N SER A 127 2.12 -9.86 6.44
CA SER A 127 0.80 -9.29 6.71
C SER A 127 0.25 -9.73 8.07
N ARG A 128 0.43 -11.01 8.44
CA ARG A 128 0.09 -11.51 9.79
C ARG A 128 0.95 -10.89 10.88
N LYS A 129 2.24 -10.68 10.61
CA LYS A 129 3.15 -10.01 11.55
C LYS A 129 2.74 -8.55 11.79
N VAL A 130 2.43 -7.80 10.73
CA VAL A 130 1.88 -6.43 10.83
C VAL A 130 0.59 -6.43 11.64
N LEU A 131 -0.34 -7.36 11.36
CA LEU A 131 -1.59 -7.49 12.14
C LEU A 131 -1.30 -7.69 13.63
N SER A 132 -0.39 -8.60 13.97
CA SER A 132 0.01 -8.88 15.35
C SER A 132 0.60 -7.63 16.02
N LEU A 133 1.48 -6.90 15.34
CA LEU A 133 2.09 -5.68 15.87
C LEU A 133 1.07 -4.56 16.08
N LEU A 134 0.10 -4.39 15.18
CA LEU A 134 -0.96 -3.38 15.28
C LEU A 134 -2.02 -3.71 16.32
N THR A 135 -2.36 -4.99 16.48
CA THR A 135 -3.30 -5.48 17.51
C THR A 135 -2.61 -5.69 18.87
N GLY A 136 -1.30 -5.46 18.94
CA GLY A 136 -0.52 -5.52 20.17
C GLY A 136 -0.27 -6.94 20.65
N GLY A 137 0.46 -7.74 19.85
CA GLY A 137 0.91 -9.10 20.17
C GLY A 137 1.31 -9.28 21.64
N ALA A 138 0.32 -9.63 22.46
CA ALA A 138 0.35 -9.97 23.88
C ALA A 138 1.34 -9.19 24.78
N ASN A 139 0.89 -8.07 25.35
CA ASN A 139 1.08 -7.76 26.77
C ASN A 139 2.51 -7.94 27.35
N LYS A 140 3.50 -7.15 26.93
CA LYS A 140 4.80 -7.04 27.66
C LYS A 140 5.34 -5.61 27.56
N HIS A 141 5.56 -5.00 28.72
CA HIS A 141 5.96 -3.60 28.95
C HIS A 141 4.81 -2.60 29.19
N ALA A 142 3.83 -2.97 30.02
CA ALA A 142 3.47 -2.06 31.10
C ALA A 142 4.56 -2.20 32.18
N ARG A 143 5.39 -1.17 32.34
CA ARG A 143 6.32 -1.02 33.47
C ARG A 143 5.82 0.13 34.32
#